data_AF-A0A1Q9CPB5-F1
#
_entry.id   AF-A0A1Q9CPB5-F1
#
_cell.length_a   1.000
_cell.length_b   1.000
_cell.length_c   1.000
_cell.angle_alpha   90.00
_cell.angle_beta   90.00
_cell.angle_gamma   90.00
#
_symmetry.space_group_name_H-M   'P 1'
#
loop_
_entity.id
_entity.type
_entity.pdbx_description
1 polymer ?
#
loop_
_entity_poly.entity_id
_entity_poly.type
_entity_poly.pdbx_seq_one_letter_code
_entity_poly.pdbx_strand_id
1 'polypeptide(L)'
;MVKLQPLLTEGIKRAASTLAAPPPPCSTAGNHLVITLVIPPVRLGAMVAATEEDEDDEPIPFAETVWNVVLVLGSTGAGRVDLLLTMLLAVGSVMLQFLFVFVLVSEDFLGGGFDAEIAAARTWRASIAHDAKYRDLSGTSLASRVCNGDGSLIQSNEQANLLADINSFLGLQSEDFAVSGLAPGMILSGLCMLLWCMYLCREFRTIWISMEAILHIPRARKTDFSSGRFAAISYFRLAAYLILRLYRTAITGCLLWAGQQWLANTKSITDLILNASALGTILEIDELVFASLLPKKIQAAIYSLEAVKVRYTRAKSQLEATLIFIGVVAVTLAPIFLWVMPLVDNMQQVKSEFCYGAQNFVVAYNQDSQTTVGLATPSFAVRYENGLSLSERAVLGHTVPTAETTFVGPPPDFPVLIRCFGTLGRECFREIEGTGLGRHRASAVSPALKQLAEGSRPDDV
;
A
#
# COMPACT_ATOMS: atom_id res chain seq x y z
N MET A 1 0.84 18.00 7.39
CA MET A 1 -0.38 17.21 7.08
C MET A 1 -1.68 17.71 7.74
N VAL A 2 -1.69 18.30 8.93
CA VAL A 2 -2.94 18.73 9.62
C VAL A 2 -3.73 19.87 8.92
N LYS A 3 -3.12 20.62 7.99
CA LYS A 3 -3.79 21.72 7.26
C LYS A 3 -4.48 21.33 5.94
N LEU A 4 -4.30 20.11 5.43
CA LEU A 4 -4.91 19.69 4.14
C LEU A 4 -6.33 19.11 4.30
N GLN A 5 -6.66 18.60 5.49
CA GLN A 5 -7.95 17.97 5.77
C GLN A 5 -9.16 18.91 5.58
N PRO A 6 -9.15 20.19 5.99
CA PRO A 6 -10.31 21.07 5.76
C PRO A 6 -10.54 21.38 4.27
N LEU A 7 -9.48 21.54 3.47
CA LEU A 7 -9.61 21.85 2.04
C LEU A 7 -10.20 20.68 1.23
N LEU A 8 -9.85 19.44 1.58
CA LEU A 8 -10.42 18.26 0.93
C LEU A 8 -11.92 18.11 1.28
N THR A 9 -12.28 18.42 2.52
CA THR A 9 -13.67 18.29 3.00
C THR A 9 -14.59 19.35 2.36
N GLU A 10 -14.09 20.58 2.18
CA GLU A 10 -14.80 21.66 1.47
C GLU A 10 -15.00 21.33 -0.01
N GLY A 11 -13.99 20.72 -0.66
CA GLY A 11 -14.06 20.29 -2.06
C GLY A 11 -15.10 19.20 -2.29
N ILE A 12 -15.15 18.19 -1.40
CA ILE A 12 -16.14 17.10 -1.47
C ILE A 12 -17.56 17.61 -1.24
N LYS A 13 -17.76 18.57 -0.32
CA LYS A 13 -19.07 19.20 -0.10
C LYS A 13 -19.57 19.95 -1.33
N ARG A 14 -18.70 20.68 -2.05
CA ARG A 14 -19.07 21.39 -3.28
C ARG A 14 -19.39 20.44 -4.43
N ALA A 15 -18.65 19.34 -4.55
CA ALA A 15 -18.95 18.30 -5.53
C ALA A 15 -20.32 17.64 -5.25
N ALA A 16 -20.60 17.30 -3.99
CA ALA A 16 -21.87 16.70 -3.58
C ALA A 16 -23.08 17.62 -3.80
N SER A 17 -22.94 18.93 -3.57
CA SER A 17 -24.03 19.89 -3.85
C SER A 17 -24.35 20.04 -5.34
N THR A 18 -23.41 19.72 -6.23
CA THR A 18 -23.62 19.80 -7.67
C THR A 18 -24.36 18.56 -8.21
N LEU A 19 -24.31 17.43 -7.49
CA LEU A 19 -25.04 16.21 -7.83
C LEU A 19 -26.49 16.15 -7.28
N ALA A 20 -26.89 17.06 -6.39
CA ALA A 20 -28.21 17.06 -5.77
C ALA A 20 -29.29 17.80 -6.59
N ALA A 21 -28.98 18.27 -7.81
CA ALA A 21 -29.98 18.88 -8.68
C ALA A 21 -30.93 17.80 -9.22
N PRO A 22 -32.27 17.99 -9.14
CA PRO A 22 -33.23 17.02 -9.64
C PRO A 22 -33.06 16.85 -11.16
N PRO A 23 -33.11 15.61 -11.68
CA PRO A 23 -32.97 15.36 -13.11
C PRO A 23 -34.12 16.00 -13.89
N PRO A 24 -33.86 16.60 -15.06
CA PRO A 24 -34.92 17.06 -15.95
C PRO A 24 -35.76 15.86 -16.43
N PRO A 25 -37.07 16.06 -16.70
CA PRO A 25 -37.96 14.99 -17.12
C PRO A 25 -37.48 14.35 -18.43
N CYS A 26 -37.25 13.04 -18.39
CA CYS A 26 -36.85 12.21 -19.52
C CYS A 26 -37.91 12.19 -20.62
N SER A 27 -37.58 12.71 -21.80
CA SER A 27 -38.24 12.31 -23.04
C SER A 27 -37.51 11.09 -23.62
N THR A 28 -38.27 10.05 -23.91
CA THR A 28 -37.83 8.82 -24.54
C THR A 28 -37.56 9.06 -26.02
N ALA A 29 -36.30 9.23 -26.37
CA ALA A 29 -35.82 9.03 -27.74
C ALA A 29 -34.41 8.45 -27.68
N GLY A 30 -34.30 7.17 -28.04
CA GLY A 30 -33.02 6.47 -28.11
C GLY A 30 -32.10 7.16 -29.10
N ASN A 31 -30.87 7.45 -28.68
CA ASN A 31 -29.74 7.76 -29.54
C ASN A 31 -28.44 7.41 -28.82
N HIS A 32 -27.53 6.79 -29.56
CA HIS A 32 -26.18 6.41 -29.15
C HIS A 32 -25.43 7.58 -28.50
N LEU A 33 -25.05 7.43 -27.23
CA LEU A 33 -24.19 8.39 -26.52
C LEU A 33 -22.73 8.21 -26.97
N VAL A 34 -22.36 8.86 -28.05
CA VAL A 34 -20.95 9.04 -28.44
C VAL A 34 -20.38 10.18 -27.60
N ILE A 35 -19.54 9.85 -26.61
CA ILE A 35 -18.78 10.84 -25.85
C ILE A 35 -17.66 11.35 -26.77
N THR A 36 -17.97 12.36 -27.58
CA THR A 36 -16.96 13.08 -28.37
C THR A 36 -16.21 14.01 -27.42
N LEU A 37 -15.01 13.60 -27.00
CA LEU A 37 -14.09 14.46 -26.27
C LEU A 37 -13.66 15.60 -27.22
N VAL A 38 -14.35 16.74 -27.16
CA VAL A 38 -14.01 17.93 -27.95
C VAL A 38 -12.75 18.55 -27.35
N ILE A 39 -11.58 18.11 -27.83
CA ILE A 39 -10.32 18.80 -27.59
C ILE A 39 -10.36 20.06 -28.48
N PRO A 40 -10.40 21.28 -27.89
CA PRO A 40 -10.41 22.50 -28.69
C PRO A 40 -9.11 22.58 -29.52
N PRO A 41 -9.19 22.97 -30.81
CA PRO A 41 -8.00 23.12 -31.64
C PRO A 41 -7.10 24.21 -31.04
N VAL A 42 -5.90 23.82 -30.61
CA VAL A 42 -4.85 24.74 -30.19
C VAL A 42 -4.46 25.58 -31.41
N ARG A 43 -4.93 26.83 -31.47
CA ARG A 43 -4.56 27.79 -32.52
C ARG A 43 -3.10 28.22 -32.33
N LEU A 44 -2.19 27.56 -33.05
CA LEU A 44 -0.74 27.80 -33.06
C LEU A 44 -0.31 29.02 -33.92
N GLY A 45 -1.20 29.99 -34.15
CA GLY A 45 -1.04 30.96 -35.26
C GLY A 45 -0.96 32.45 -34.90
N ALA A 46 -1.05 32.86 -33.64
CA ALA A 46 -1.09 34.29 -33.28
C ALA A 46 -0.34 34.58 -31.97
N MET A 47 0.97 34.43 -31.99
CA MET A 47 1.87 34.98 -30.99
C MET A 47 3.15 35.36 -31.71
N VAL A 48 3.41 36.67 -31.86
CA VAL A 48 4.72 37.36 -31.71
C VAL A 48 4.51 38.79 -32.25
N ALA A 49 3.91 39.62 -31.41
CA ALA A 49 4.26 41.02 -31.31
C ALA A 49 4.61 41.20 -29.83
N ALA A 50 5.84 40.84 -29.48
CA ALA A 50 6.34 40.86 -28.11
C ALA A 50 6.67 42.31 -27.74
N THR A 51 5.77 42.94 -26.99
CA THR A 51 6.10 44.07 -26.14
C THR A 51 7.18 43.64 -25.14
N GLU A 52 8.21 44.48 -24.94
CA GLU A 52 9.22 44.35 -23.88
C GLU A 52 8.51 44.44 -22.52
N GLU A 53 7.92 43.34 -22.08
CA GLU A 53 7.43 43.18 -20.71
C GLU A 53 8.63 42.86 -19.81
N ASP A 54 8.80 43.63 -18.74
CA ASP A 54 9.86 43.48 -17.73
C ASP A 54 10.01 41.99 -17.32
N GLU A 55 11.19 41.42 -17.56
CA GLU A 55 11.54 40.07 -17.13
C GLU A 55 11.65 40.05 -15.59
N ASP A 56 10.57 39.61 -14.92
CA ASP A 56 10.56 39.41 -13.47
C ASP A 56 11.49 38.25 -13.08
N ASP A 57 12.68 38.56 -12.56
CA ASP A 57 13.60 37.58 -11.96
C ASP A 57 12.99 36.97 -10.68
N GLU A 58 12.41 35.78 -10.76
CA GLU A 58 11.87 35.06 -9.59
C GLU A 58 13.04 34.50 -8.73
N PRO A 59 13.14 34.87 -7.44
CA PRO A 59 14.17 34.33 -6.56
C PRO A 59 13.84 32.89 -6.15
N ILE A 60 14.68 31.93 -6.52
CA ILE A 60 14.50 30.52 -6.15
C ILE A 60 15.25 30.22 -4.83
N PRO A 61 14.54 29.92 -3.72
CA PRO A 61 15.20 29.57 -2.47
C PRO A 61 15.86 28.19 -2.57
N PHE A 62 16.97 28.02 -1.84
CA PHE A 62 17.59 26.71 -1.71
C PHE A 62 16.73 25.78 -0.86
N ALA A 63 16.43 24.59 -1.37
CA ALA A 63 15.66 23.59 -0.64
C ALA A 63 16.38 23.12 0.64
N GLU A 64 15.63 22.91 1.71
CA GLU A 64 16.11 22.46 3.03
C GLU A 64 16.43 20.96 3.03
N THR A 65 17.50 20.58 2.34
CA THR A 65 17.83 19.17 2.09
C THR A 65 19.29 18.88 2.42
N VAL A 66 19.57 17.66 2.90
CA VAL A 66 20.94 17.22 3.20
C VAL A 66 21.85 17.31 1.96
N TRP A 67 21.28 17.20 0.77
CA TRP A 67 21.98 17.25 -0.50
C TRP A 67 22.58 18.62 -0.83
N ASN A 68 22.05 19.70 -0.24
CA ASN A 68 22.58 21.06 -0.41
C ASN A 68 23.78 21.36 0.49
N VAL A 69 24.05 20.52 1.49
CA VAL A 69 25.18 20.68 2.41
C VAL A 69 26.52 20.80 1.69
N VAL A 70 26.71 20.07 0.59
CA VAL A 70 27.98 20.06 -0.18
C VAL A 70 28.35 21.45 -0.70
N LEU A 71 27.37 22.34 -0.91
CA LEU A 71 27.61 23.71 -1.36
C LEU A 71 28.29 24.56 -0.27
N VAL A 72 27.87 24.37 0.98
CA VAL A 72 28.29 25.18 2.14
C VAL A 72 29.45 24.54 2.90
N LEU A 73 29.74 23.26 2.64
CA LEU A 73 30.79 22.52 3.32
C LEU A 73 32.16 23.18 3.14
N GLY A 74 32.82 23.48 4.26
CA GLY A 74 34.14 24.13 4.30
C GLY A 74 34.11 25.65 4.06
N SER A 75 32.95 26.25 3.81
CA SER A 75 32.77 27.71 3.81
C SER A 75 32.15 28.23 5.10
N THR A 76 31.49 27.37 5.88
CA THR A 76 31.01 27.74 7.21
C THR A 76 32.18 27.77 8.20
N GLY A 77 32.18 28.76 9.11
CA GLY A 77 33.06 28.75 10.30
C GLY A 77 32.66 27.67 11.33
N ALA A 78 32.06 26.57 10.88
CA ALA A 78 31.63 25.47 11.72
C ALA A 78 32.84 24.67 12.24
N GLY A 79 32.70 24.07 13.43
CA GLY A 79 33.77 23.27 14.00
C GLY A 79 34.02 21.99 13.19
N ARG A 80 35.20 21.38 13.33
CA ARG A 80 35.53 20.10 12.68
C ARG A 80 34.53 18.99 13.01
N VAL A 81 33.99 18.99 14.23
CA VAL A 81 32.97 18.03 14.68
C VAL A 81 31.65 18.23 13.94
N ASP A 82 31.19 19.47 13.78
CA ASP A 82 29.96 19.78 13.03
C ASP A 82 30.08 19.34 11.56
N LEU A 83 31.26 19.55 10.96
CA LEU A 83 31.57 19.11 9.59
C LEU A 83 31.57 17.58 9.47
N LEU A 84 32.20 16.88 10.42
CA LEU A 84 32.23 15.41 10.45
C LEU A 84 30.81 14.83 10.60
N LEU A 85 30.04 15.35 11.55
CA LEU A 85 28.66 14.92 11.78
C LEU A 85 27.80 15.15 10.53
N THR A 86 27.97 16.30 9.89
CA THR A 86 27.23 16.65 8.68
C THR A 86 27.57 15.73 7.50
N MET A 87 28.84 15.36 7.35
CA MET A 87 29.26 14.35 6.35
C MET A 87 28.66 12.98 6.64
N LEU A 88 28.65 12.56 7.91
CA LEU A 88 28.03 11.31 8.33
C LEU A 88 26.53 11.29 8.05
N LEU A 89 25.82 12.40 8.29
CA LEU A 89 24.40 12.54 7.98
C LEU A 89 24.12 12.49 6.47
N ALA A 90 24.98 13.10 5.64
CA ALA A 90 24.86 13.01 4.19
C ALA A 90 25.02 11.57 3.68
N VAL A 91 26.04 10.85 4.17
CA VAL A 91 26.24 9.43 3.85
C VAL A 91 25.08 8.58 4.36
N GLY A 92 24.63 8.82 5.59
CA GLY A 92 23.49 8.11 6.19
C GLY A 92 22.19 8.31 5.41
N SER A 93 21.92 9.52 4.93
CA SER A 93 20.76 9.82 4.08
C SER A 93 20.81 9.08 2.74
N VAL A 94 21.99 9.06 2.10
CA VAL A 94 22.24 8.28 0.88
C VAL A 94 22.01 6.78 1.12
N MET A 95 22.54 6.24 2.21
CA MET A 95 22.37 4.82 2.55
C MET A 95 20.92 4.47 2.86
N LEU A 96 20.21 5.32 3.60
CA LEU A 96 18.82 5.09 3.97
C LEU A 96 17.91 5.03 2.73
N GLN A 97 18.07 5.98 1.82
CA GLN A 97 17.32 5.98 0.55
C GLN A 97 17.65 4.76 -0.31
N PHE A 98 18.91 4.35 -0.37
CA PHE A 98 19.32 3.13 -1.06
C PHE A 98 18.69 1.87 -0.43
N LEU A 99 18.67 1.77 0.91
CA LEU A 99 18.04 0.65 1.61
C LEU A 99 16.53 0.58 1.33
N PHE A 100 15.83 1.72 1.27
CA PHE A 100 14.43 1.73 0.89
C PHE A 100 14.21 1.22 -0.54
N VAL A 101 15.01 1.67 -1.51
CA VAL A 101 14.95 1.12 -2.87
C VAL A 101 15.20 -0.38 -2.87
N PHE A 102 16.22 -0.84 -2.15
CA PHE A 102 16.56 -2.26 -2.06
C PHE A 102 15.41 -3.10 -1.49
N VAL A 103 14.78 -2.65 -0.39
CA VAL A 103 13.63 -3.33 0.22
C VAL A 103 12.43 -3.34 -0.74
N LEU A 104 12.12 -2.21 -1.39
CA LEU A 104 10.98 -2.11 -2.30
C LEU A 104 11.14 -2.96 -3.57
N VAL A 105 12.37 -3.23 -4.01
CA VAL A 105 12.66 -4.06 -5.20
C VAL A 105 12.80 -5.55 -4.84
N SER A 106 12.89 -5.89 -3.55
CA SER A 106 13.00 -7.29 -3.13
C SER A 106 11.75 -8.10 -3.48
N GLU A 107 11.95 -9.35 -3.93
CA GLU A 107 10.86 -10.27 -4.28
C GLU A 107 9.94 -10.54 -3.10
N ASP A 108 10.50 -10.62 -1.89
CA ASP A 108 9.75 -10.78 -0.64
C ASP A 108 8.72 -9.67 -0.43
N PHE A 109 9.03 -8.45 -0.89
CA PHE A 109 8.16 -7.29 -0.72
C PHE A 109 7.21 -7.08 -1.89
N LEU A 110 7.67 -7.31 -3.12
CA LEU A 110 6.82 -7.22 -4.31
C LEU A 110 5.80 -8.36 -4.40
N GLY A 111 6.01 -9.42 -3.62
CA GLY A 111 5.19 -10.62 -3.62
C GLY A 111 5.52 -11.54 -4.79
N GLY A 112 5.22 -12.83 -4.62
CA GLY A 112 5.25 -13.78 -5.73
C GLY A 112 4.21 -13.43 -6.78
N GLY A 113 4.47 -13.80 -8.04
CA GLY A 113 3.47 -13.71 -9.10
C GLY A 113 2.22 -14.54 -8.78
N PHE A 114 1.08 -14.16 -9.36
CA PHE A 114 -0.21 -14.83 -9.18
C PHE A 114 -0.22 -16.29 -9.65
N ASP A 115 0.75 -16.71 -10.46
CA ASP A 115 0.87 -18.10 -10.91
C ASP A 115 0.92 -19.10 -9.75
N ALA A 116 1.63 -18.73 -8.66
CA ALA A 116 1.71 -19.55 -7.46
C ALA A 116 0.34 -19.66 -6.77
N GLU A 117 -0.46 -18.61 -6.79
CA GLU A 117 -1.79 -18.57 -6.17
C GLU A 117 -2.84 -19.31 -6.99
N ILE A 118 -2.76 -19.21 -8.31
CA ILE A 118 -3.59 -20.00 -9.24
C ILE A 118 -3.32 -21.49 -9.00
N ALA A 119 -2.04 -21.89 -8.91
CA ALA A 119 -1.65 -23.26 -8.62
C ALA A 119 -2.10 -23.71 -7.22
N ALA A 120 -1.99 -22.84 -6.21
CA ALA A 120 -2.46 -23.10 -4.86
C ALA A 120 -3.99 -23.25 -4.80
N ALA A 121 -4.74 -22.40 -5.50
CA ALA A 121 -6.19 -22.47 -5.61
C ALA A 121 -6.65 -23.78 -6.24
N ARG A 122 -6.01 -24.19 -7.35
CA ARG A 122 -6.28 -25.45 -8.02
C ARG A 122 -6.01 -26.65 -7.13
N THR A 123 -4.86 -26.64 -6.44
CA THR A 123 -4.47 -27.72 -5.53
C THR A 123 -5.46 -27.82 -4.37
N TRP A 124 -5.74 -26.70 -3.71
CA TRP A 124 -6.73 -26.63 -2.62
C TRP A 124 -8.10 -27.16 -3.07
N ARG A 125 -8.53 -26.80 -4.28
CA ARG A 125 -9.81 -27.27 -4.82
C ARG A 125 -9.83 -28.78 -5.02
N ALA A 126 -8.76 -29.34 -5.58
CA ALA A 126 -8.68 -30.77 -5.86
C ALA A 126 -8.51 -31.62 -4.59
N SER A 127 -7.83 -31.11 -3.56
CA SER A 127 -7.44 -31.90 -2.39
C SER A 127 -8.27 -31.65 -1.13
N ILE A 128 -8.70 -30.41 -0.88
CA ILE A 128 -9.27 -30.00 0.41
C ILE A 128 -10.74 -29.56 0.25
N ALA A 129 -11.05 -28.75 -0.75
CA ALA A 129 -12.34 -28.07 -0.85
C ALA A 129 -13.56 -29.00 -0.91
N HIS A 130 -13.37 -30.19 -1.48
CA HIS A 130 -14.40 -31.21 -1.62
C HIS A 130 -14.19 -32.43 -0.72
N ASP A 131 -13.21 -32.46 0.20
CA ASP A 131 -13.04 -33.61 1.08
C ASP A 131 -14.18 -33.68 2.11
N ALA A 132 -14.83 -34.85 2.20
CA ALA A 132 -15.92 -35.11 3.14
C ALA A 132 -15.54 -34.86 4.61
N LYS A 133 -14.24 -34.92 4.96
CA LYS A 133 -13.71 -34.57 6.29
C LYS A 133 -13.98 -33.12 6.69
N TYR A 134 -14.02 -32.21 5.71
CA TYR A 134 -14.22 -30.78 5.92
C TYR A 134 -15.66 -30.32 5.70
N ARG A 135 -16.59 -31.29 5.57
CA ARG A 135 -18.01 -31.02 5.51
C ARG A 135 -18.52 -30.50 6.86
N ASP A 136 -19.34 -29.47 6.83
CA ASP A 136 -19.91 -28.91 8.06
C ASP A 136 -21.06 -29.76 8.63
N LEU A 137 -21.57 -29.37 9.80
CA LEU A 137 -22.68 -30.06 10.47
C LEU A 137 -23.99 -30.02 9.68
N SER A 138 -24.15 -29.11 8.71
CA SER A 138 -25.30 -29.09 7.80
C SER A 138 -25.06 -29.83 6.49
N GLY A 139 -23.95 -30.53 6.38
CA GLY A 139 -23.63 -31.30 5.21
C GLY A 139 -23.18 -30.47 4.02
N THR A 140 -22.92 -29.17 4.16
CA THR A 140 -22.40 -28.31 3.09
C THR A 140 -20.91 -28.54 2.88
N SER A 141 -20.47 -28.49 1.61
CA SER A 141 -19.05 -28.61 1.26
C SER A 141 -18.26 -27.36 1.69
N LEU A 142 -16.97 -27.53 1.96
CA LEU A 142 -16.07 -26.43 2.28
C LEU A 142 -15.95 -25.45 1.09
N ALA A 143 -15.90 -25.97 -0.14
CA ALA A 143 -15.92 -25.18 -1.37
C ALA A 143 -17.10 -24.20 -1.42
N SER A 144 -18.32 -24.70 -1.17
CA SER A 144 -19.54 -23.89 -1.20
C SER A 144 -19.50 -22.78 -0.14
N ARG A 145 -19.01 -23.09 1.07
CA ARG A 145 -18.89 -22.09 2.15
C ARG A 145 -17.88 -20.98 1.82
N VAL A 146 -16.69 -21.36 1.34
CA VAL A 146 -15.62 -20.40 0.96
C VAL A 146 -16.09 -19.49 -0.18
N CYS A 147 -16.70 -20.05 -1.22
CA CYS A 147 -17.17 -19.28 -2.37
C CYS A 147 -18.36 -18.36 -2.08
N ASN A 148 -19.09 -18.62 -1.00
CA ASN A 148 -20.17 -17.76 -0.54
C ASN A 148 -19.76 -16.79 0.58
N GLY A 149 -18.46 -16.69 0.90
CA GLY A 149 -17.95 -15.73 1.88
C GLY A 149 -18.33 -16.04 3.32
N ASP A 150 -18.40 -17.32 3.70
CA ASP A 150 -18.73 -17.71 5.07
C ASP A 150 -17.63 -17.29 6.08
N GLY A 151 -17.88 -16.21 6.83
CA GLY A 151 -16.96 -15.70 7.85
C GLY A 151 -16.83 -16.57 9.11
N SER A 152 -17.60 -17.66 9.23
CA SER A 152 -17.51 -18.61 10.37
C SER A 152 -16.49 -19.73 10.15
N LEU A 153 -15.78 -19.71 9.02
CA LEU A 153 -14.77 -20.71 8.71
C LEU A 153 -13.60 -20.60 9.71
N ILE A 154 -13.21 -21.75 10.28
CA ILE A 154 -11.96 -21.86 11.07
C ILE A 154 -10.85 -22.39 10.15
N GLN A 155 -11.23 -23.19 9.16
CA GLN A 155 -10.34 -23.77 8.16
C GLN A 155 -10.59 -23.08 6.83
N SER A 156 -9.51 -22.78 6.10
CA SER A 156 -9.53 -22.03 4.84
C SER A 156 -9.91 -20.54 4.95
N ASN A 157 -9.61 -19.90 6.08
CA ASN A 157 -9.79 -18.45 6.24
C ASN A 157 -8.96 -17.63 5.24
N GLU A 158 -7.75 -18.08 4.91
CA GLU A 158 -6.92 -17.41 3.92
C GLU A 158 -7.59 -17.37 2.53
N GLN A 159 -8.18 -18.50 2.10
CA GLN A 159 -8.89 -18.59 0.82
C GLN A 159 -10.17 -17.75 0.82
N ALA A 160 -10.93 -17.77 1.92
CA ALA A 160 -12.14 -16.96 2.07
C ALA A 160 -11.82 -15.45 2.05
N ASN A 161 -10.78 -15.01 2.77
CA ASN A 161 -10.33 -13.62 2.79
C ASN A 161 -9.82 -13.19 1.40
N LEU A 162 -9.01 -14.03 0.74
CA LEU A 162 -8.53 -13.74 -0.61
C LEU A 162 -9.68 -13.56 -1.61
N LEU A 163 -10.70 -14.41 -1.55
CA LEU A 163 -11.89 -14.26 -2.40
C LEU A 163 -12.71 -13.02 -2.06
N ALA A 164 -12.83 -12.67 -0.77
CA ALA A 164 -13.49 -11.45 -0.34
C ALA A 164 -12.76 -10.21 -0.89
N ASP A 165 -11.42 -10.19 -0.82
CA ASP A 165 -10.58 -9.12 -1.38
C ASP A 165 -10.72 -9.05 -2.90
N ILE A 166 -10.68 -10.18 -3.62
CA ILE A 166 -10.89 -10.23 -5.07
C ILE A 166 -12.28 -9.68 -5.44
N ASN A 167 -13.34 -10.12 -4.76
CA ASN A 167 -14.69 -9.66 -5.02
C ASN A 167 -14.86 -8.16 -4.76
N SER A 168 -14.27 -7.67 -3.66
CA SER A 168 -14.28 -6.24 -3.33
C SER A 168 -13.51 -5.41 -4.36
N PHE A 169 -12.31 -5.86 -4.75
CA PHE A 169 -11.46 -5.19 -5.72
C PHE A 169 -12.11 -5.13 -7.10
N LEU A 170 -12.67 -6.25 -7.57
CA LEU A 170 -13.32 -6.36 -8.87
C LEU A 170 -14.75 -5.80 -8.91
N GLY A 171 -15.36 -5.55 -7.74
CA GLY A 171 -16.77 -5.15 -7.63
C GLY A 171 -17.74 -6.28 -8.02
N LEU A 172 -17.35 -7.54 -7.81
CA LEU A 172 -18.15 -8.71 -8.15
C LEU A 172 -18.99 -9.18 -6.98
N GLN A 173 -20.20 -9.68 -7.25
CA GLN A 173 -20.91 -10.52 -6.29
C GLN A 173 -20.29 -11.92 -6.24
N SER A 174 -20.62 -12.70 -5.21
CA SER A 174 -20.09 -14.06 -5.03
C SER A 174 -20.35 -14.96 -6.25
N GLU A 175 -21.49 -14.80 -6.92
CA GLU A 175 -21.90 -15.61 -8.07
C GLU A 175 -21.38 -15.09 -9.42
N ASP A 176 -20.93 -13.83 -9.49
CA ASP A 176 -20.50 -13.20 -10.73
C ASP A 176 -19.05 -13.56 -11.07
N PHE A 177 -18.79 -14.00 -12.30
CA PHE A 177 -17.43 -14.27 -12.79
C PHE A 177 -16.94 -13.25 -13.82
N ALA A 178 -17.82 -12.40 -14.35
CA ALA A 178 -17.49 -11.41 -15.35
C ALA A 178 -17.50 -10.01 -14.74
N VAL A 179 -16.41 -9.27 -14.94
CA VAL A 179 -16.33 -7.87 -14.53
C VAL A 179 -17.18 -7.01 -15.46
N SER A 180 -18.18 -6.34 -14.91
CA SER A 180 -19.04 -5.41 -15.62
C SER A 180 -18.48 -3.98 -15.53
N GLY A 181 -17.69 -3.59 -16.55
CA GLY A 181 -17.16 -2.23 -16.65
C GLY A 181 -15.83 -2.01 -15.92
N LEU A 182 -15.65 -0.82 -15.33
CA LEU A 182 -14.43 -0.46 -14.59
C LEU A 182 -14.54 -0.92 -13.14
N ALA A 183 -13.72 -1.90 -12.76
CA ALA A 183 -13.65 -2.38 -11.39
C ALA A 183 -13.27 -1.23 -10.41
N PRO A 184 -13.95 -1.11 -9.26
CA PRO A 184 -13.65 -0.06 -8.27
C PRO A 184 -12.19 -0.05 -7.81
N GLY A 185 -11.60 -1.23 -7.63
CA GLY A 185 -10.20 -1.41 -7.26
C GLY A 185 -9.23 -0.85 -8.31
N MET A 186 -9.53 -1.00 -9.61
CA MET A 186 -8.72 -0.42 -10.68
C MET A 186 -8.74 1.11 -10.64
N ILE A 187 -9.91 1.71 -10.41
CA ILE A 187 -10.05 3.17 -10.33
C ILE A 187 -9.26 3.69 -9.14
N LEU A 188 -9.42 3.08 -7.97
CA LEU A 188 -8.68 3.49 -6.77
C LEU A 188 -7.17 3.30 -6.95
N SER A 189 -6.74 2.18 -7.54
CA SER A 189 -5.34 1.90 -7.87
C SER A 189 -4.77 3.00 -8.78
N GLY A 190 -5.49 3.37 -9.84
CA GLY A 190 -5.09 4.46 -10.73
C GLY A 190 -5.00 5.82 -10.04
N LEU A 191 -5.90 6.13 -9.10
CA LEU A 191 -5.84 7.36 -8.31
C LEU A 191 -4.62 7.40 -7.38
N CYS A 192 -4.30 6.29 -6.73
CA CYS A 192 -3.10 6.17 -5.89
C CYS A 192 -1.81 6.23 -6.70
N MET A 193 -1.77 5.60 -7.88
CA MET A 193 -0.65 5.72 -8.82
C MET A 193 -0.48 7.16 -9.32
N LEU A 194 -1.57 7.86 -9.61
CA LEU A 194 -1.54 9.28 -10.00
C LEU A 194 -0.99 10.15 -8.85
N LEU A 195 -1.48 9.92 -7.63
CA LEU A 195 -1.00 10.62 -6.45
C LEU A 195 0.50 10.39 -6.24
N TRP A 196 0.94 9.14 -6.36
CA TRP A 196 2.35 8.77 -6.30
C TRP A 196 3.17 9.50 -7.38
N CYS A 197 2.74 9.47 -8.64
CA CYS A 197 3.37 10.22 -9.73
C CYS A 197 3.49 11.72 -9.42
N MET A 198 2.46 12.34 -8.85
CA MET A 198 2.50 13.76 -8.48
C MET A 198 3.56 14.06 -7.41
N TYR A 199 3.70 13.20 -6.39
CA TYR A 199 4.76 13.33 -5.39
C TYR A 199 6.15 13.28 -6.02
N LEU A 200 6.38 12.34 -6.95
CA LEU A 200 7.67 12.19 -7.63
C LEU A 200 7.93 13.34 -8.59
N CYS A 201 6.91 13.83 -9.30
CA CYS A 201 7.06 14.97 -10.19
C CYS A 201 7.41 16.26 -9.44
N ARG A 202 6.84 16.48 -8.26
CA ARG A 202 7.26 17.58 -7.35
C ARG A 202 8.75 17.47 -7.03
N GLU A 203 9.21 16.26 -6.73
CA GLU A 203 10.59 15.98 -6.39
C GLU A 203 11.54 16.19 -7.57
N PHE A 204 11.26 15.60 -8.74
CA PHE A 204 12.06 15.80 -9.96
C PHE A 204 12.14 17.27 -10.37
N ARG A 205 11.03 18.00 -10.31
CA ARG A 205 11.01 19.44 -10.61
C ARG A 205 11.92 20.21 -9.66
N THR A 206 11.88 19.91 -8.37
CA THR A 206 12.74 20.55 -7.36
C THR A 206 14.22 20.27 -7.63
N ILE A 207 14.57 19.04 -7.97
CA ILE A 207 15.95 18.66 -8.35
C ILE A 207 16.39 19.43 -9.60
N TRP A 208 15.54 19.44 -10.64
CA TRP A 208 15.87 20.05 -11.93
C TRP A 208 16.09 21.56 -11.82
N ILE A 209 15.16 22.27 -11.18
CA ILE A 209 15.27 23.72 -10.92
C ILE A 209 16.53 24.03 -10.12
N SER A 210 16.82 23.23 -9.10
CA SER A 210 18.00 23.42 -8.25
C SER A 210 19.31 23.16 -8.99
N MET A 211 19.34 22.19 -9.92
CA MET A 211 20.48 21.97 -10.81
C MET A 211 20.67 23.15 -11.78
N GLU A 212 19.58 23.61 -12.40
CA GLU A 212 19.61 24.75 -13.32
C GLU A 212 20.12 26.03 -12.64
N ALA A 213 19.62 26.33 -11.44
CA ALA A 213 20.04 27.49 -10.65
C ALA A 213 21.56 27.48 -10.38
N ILE A 214 22.10 26.33 -9.97
CA ILE A 214 23.54 26.20 -9.68
C ILE A 214 24.41 26.29 -10.95
N LEU A 215 23.91 25.83 -12.10
CA LEU A 215 24.64 25.90 -13.37
C LEU A 215 24.83 27.33 -13.88
N HIS A 216 23.97 28.28 -13.47
CA HIS A 216 24.06 29.70 -13.81
C HIS A 216 25.10 30.48 -12.98
N ILE A 217 25.59 29.92 -11.86
CA ILE A 217 26.59 30.59 -11.02
C ILE A 217 27.95 30.58 -11.74
N PRO A 218 28.66 31.72 -11.84
CA PRO A 218 29.96 31.78 -12.49
C PRO A 218 30.99 30.89 -11.77
N ARG A 219 31.92 30.33 -12.55
CA ARG A 219 32.86 29.30 -12.10
C ARG A 219 34.25 29.91 -11.87
N ALA A 220 34.88 29.60 -10.74
CA ALA A 220 36.23 30.04 -10.42
C ALA A 220 37.08 28.88 -9.86
N ARG A 221 38.38 29.09 -9.65
CA ARG A 221 39.27 28.06 -9.07
C ARG A 221 39.05 27.88 -7.56
N LYS A 222 38.69 28.95 -6.87
CA LYS A 222 38.34 28.96 -5.44
C LYS A 222 36.91 29.45 -5.31
N THR A 223 36.15 28.85 -4.39
CA THR A 223 34.80 29.33 -4.07
C THR A 223 34.93 30.64 -3.30
N ASP A 224 34.25 31.67 -3.78
CA ASP A 224 34.13 32.96 -3.10
C ASP A 224 32.71 33.11 -2.55
N PHE A 225 32.60 33.17 -1.23
CA PHE A 225 31.33 33.21 -0.50
C PHE A 225 31.33 34.44 0.40
N SER A 226 30.58 35.46 0.00
CA SER A 226 30.50 36.74 0.69
C SER A 226 29.04 37.10 0.96
N SER A 227 28.70 37.40 2.22
CA SER A 227 27.38 37.92 2.61
C SER A 227 26.17 37.05 2.20
N GLY A 228 26.31 35.72 2.25
CA GLY A 228 25.22 34.79 1.88
C GLY A 228 25.07 34.53 0.38
N ARG A 229 25.87 35.20 -0.46
CA ARG A 229 25.86 35.03 -1.92
C ARG A 229 27.13 34.34 -2.41
N PHE A 230 26.97 33.44 -3.39
CA PHE A 230 28.09 32.87 -4.12
C PHE A 230 28.50 33.83 -5.24
N ALA A 231 29.67 34.46 -5.11
CA ALA A 231 30.24 35.28 -6.18
C ALA A 231 30.83 34.40 -7.28
N ALA A 232 31.44 33.27 -6.90
CA ALA A 232 31.84 32.21 -7.83
C ALA A 232 31.96 30.85 -7.12
N ILE A 233 31.63 29.76 -7.83
CA ILE A 233 31.73 28.39 -7.31
C ILE A 233 32.96 27.67 -7.88
N SER A 234 33.65 26.88 -7.05
CA SER A 234 34.74 26.03 -7.52
C SER A 234 34.24 24.84 -8.35
N TYR A 235 34.99 24.48 -9.40
CA TYR A 235 34.67 23.33 -10.27
C TYR A 235 34.47 22.03 -9.50
N PHE A 236 35.29 21.79 -8.47
CA PHE A 236 35.18 20.58 -7.64
C PHE A 236 33.85 20.53 -6.88
N ARG A 237 33.44 21.63 -6.23
CA ARG A 237 32.15 21.68 -5.51
C ARG A 237 30.96 21.55 -6.45
N LEU A 238 31.03 22.21 -7.62
CA LEU A 238 30.01 22.07 -8.65
C LEU A 238 29.88 20.61 -9.12
N ALA A 239 30.99 19.95 -9.43
CA ALA A 239 30.99 18.55 -9.85
C ALA A 239 30.43 17.63 -8.76
N ALA A 240 30.87 17.80 -7.50
CA ALA A 240 30.36 17.03 -6.37
C ALA A 240 28.85 17.23 -6.17
N TYR A 241 28.37 18.47 -6.28
CA TYR A 241 26.94 18.79 -6.21
C TYR A 241 26.14 18.12 -7.34
N LEU A 242 26.62 18.21 -8.58
CA LEU A 242 25.95 17.60 -9.74
C LEU A 242 25.91 16.07 -9.64
N ILE A 243 27.00 15.44 -9.16
CA ILE A 243 27.04 13.98 -8.94
C ILE A 243 26.01 13.57 -7.88
N LEU A 244 25.95 14.29 -6.75
CA LEU A 244 24.97 14.01 -5.69
C LEU A 244 23.53 14.21 -6.17
N ARG A 245 23.27 15.25 -6.99
CA ARG A 245 21.96 15.48 -7.59
C ARG A 245 21.57 14.40 -8.59
N LEU A 246 22.49 13.96 -9.45
CA LEU A 246 22.28 12.85 -10.37
C LEU A 246 21.96 11.55 -9.62
N TYR A 247 22.67 11.28 -8.52
CA TYR A 247 22.41 10.13 -7.67
C TYR A 247 21.01 10.20 -7.04
N ARG A 248 20.59 11.36 -6.51
CA ARG A 248 19.23 11.57 -6.01
C ARG A 248 18.20 11.32 -7.11
N THR A 249 18.39 11.87 -8.32
CA THR A 249 17.52 11.62 -9.48
C THR A 249 17.39 10.14 -9.81
N ALA A 250 18.50 9.39 -9.79
CA ALA A 250 18.51 7.96 -10.06
C ALA A 250 17.70 7.19 -9.01
N ILE A 251 17.92 7.44 -7.71
CA ILE A 251 17.12 6.84 -6.62
C ILE A 251 15.64 7.17 -6.78
N THR A 252 15.30 8.43 -6.99
CA THR A 252 13.92 8.89 -7.18
C THR A 252 13.26 8.18 -8.37
N GLY A 253 14.01 7.93 -9.45
CA GLY A 253 13.56 7.11 -10.58
C GLY A 253 13.34 5.64 -10.23
N CYS A 254 14.26 5.03 -9.49
CA CYS A 254 14.10 3.66 -8.99
C CYS A 254 12.90 3.54 -8.05
N LEU A 255 12.68 4.50 -7.15
CA LEU A 255 11.53 4.56 -6.26
C LEU A 255 10.22 4.72 -7.04
N LEU A 256 10.20 5.56 -8.08
CA LEU A 256 9.04 5.68 -8.96
C LEU A 256 8.68 4.31 -9.54
N TRP A 257 9.64 3.62 -10.16
CA TRP A 257 9.42 2.29 -10.73
C TRP A 257 8.93 1.26 -9.69
N ALA A 258 9.68 1.10 -8.60
CA ALA A 258 9.38 0.12 -7.56
C ALA A 258 8.04 0.42 -6.86
N GLY A 259 7.75 1.69 -6.59
CA GLY A 259 6.49 2.11 -5.99
C GLY A 259 5.28 1.86 -6.90
N GLN A 260 5.41 2.07 -8.21
CA GLN A 260 4.36 1.73 -9.17
C GLN A 260 4.10 0.21 -9.18
N GLN A 261 5.16 -0.59 -9.17
CA GLN A 261 5.04 -2.06 -9.16
C GLN A 261 4.40 -2.56 -7.87
N TRP A 262 4.81 -2.01 -6.72
CA TRP A 262 4.23 -2.35 -5.43
C TRP A 262 2.74 -1.98 -5.32
N LEU A 263 2.35 -0.79 -5.79
CA LEU A 263 0.95 -0.38 -5.85
C LEU A 263 0.14 -1.25 -6.81
N ALA A 264 0.71 -1.63 -7.95
CA ALA A 264 0.06 -2.51 -8.92
C ALA A 264 -0.19 -3.92 -8.38
N ASN A 265 0.68 -4.43 -7.51
CA ASN A 265 0.55 -5.77 -6.94
C ASN A 265 -0.34 -5.83 -5.68
N THR A 266 -0.83 -4.69 -5.19
CA THR A 266 -1.66 -4.64 -3.97
C THR A 266 -3.11 -5.04 -4.28
N LYS A 267 -3.62 -6.05 -3.58
CA LYS A 267 -4.94 -6.65 -3.84
C LYS A 267 -6.05 -6.06 -2.97
N SER A 268 -5.71 -5.73 -1.73
CA SER A 268 -6.62 -5.12 -0.77
C SER A 268 -6.73 -3.62 -1.03
N ILE A 269 -7.96 -3.14 -1.15
CA ILE A 269 -8.30 -1.71 -1.33
C ILE A 269 -7.75 -0.88 -0.17
N THR A 270 -7.87 -1.38 1.06
CA THR A 270 -7.40 -0.69 2.27
C THR A 270 -5.88 -0.57 2.27
N ASP A 271 -5.19 -1.64 1.91
CA ASP A 271 -3.73 -1.66 1.87
C ASP A 271 -3.20 -0.74 0.76
N LEU A 272 -3.93 -0.60 -0.34
CA LEU A 272 -3.52 0.23 -1.46
C LEU A 272 -3.39 1.73 -1.06
N ILE A 273 -4.32 2.23 -0.25
CA ILE A 273 -4.26 3.61 0.28
C ILE A 273 -3.12 3.75 1.29
N LEU A 274 -2.97 2.76 2.18
CA LEU A 274 -1.91 2.76 3.19
C LEU A 274 -0.52 2.74 2.52
N ASN A 275 -0.33 1.87 1.51
CA ASN A 275 0.91 1.74 0.75
C ASN A 275 1.25 3.03 0.00
N ALA A 276 0.26 3.67 -0.65
CA ALA A 276 0.47 4.95 -1.32
C ALA A 276 0.92 6.06 -0.35
N SER A 277 0.33 6.10 0.85
CA SER A 277 0.71 7.08 1.88
C SER A 277 2.11 6.80 2.47
N ALA A 278 2.47 5.54 2.64
CA ALA A 278 3.78 5.11 3.14
C ALA A 278 4.88 5.50 2.14
N LEU A 279 4.65 5.27 0.85
CA LEU A 279 5.54 5.69 -0.23
C LEU A 279 5.80 7.21 -0.21
N GLY A 280 4.75 8.02 -0.04
CA GLY A 280 4.90 9.47 0.12
C GLY A 280 5.76 9.86 1.33
N THR A 281 5.61 9.14 2.45
CA THR A 281 6.42 9.36 3.66
C THR A 281 7.89 9.06 3.40
N ILE A 282 8.22 8.00 2.67
CA ILE A 282 9.61 7.61 2.37
C ILE A 282 10.39 8.72 1.64
N LEU A 283 9.73 9.46 0.73
CA LEU A 283 10.34 10.58 0.03
C LEU A 283 10.67 11.77 0.92
N GLU A 284 9.95 11.96 2.03
CA GLU A 284 10.14 13.09 2.95
C GLU A 284 11.15 12.78 4.08
N ILE A 285 11.65 11.54 4.17
CA ILE A 285 12.53 11.11 5.26
C ILE A 285 13.85 11.89 5.27
N ASP A 286 14.43 12.21 4.12
CA ASP A 286 15.70 12.94 4.10
C ASP A 286 15.55 14.40 4.54
N GLU A 287 14.41 15.03 4.22
CA GLU A 287 14.03 16.34 4.74
C GLU A 287 13.83 16.31 6.26
N LEU A 288 13.21 15.23 6.77
CA LEU A 288 13.03 15.03 8.20
C LEU A 288 14.37 14.83 8.93
N VAL A 289 15.30 14.06 8.33
CA VAL A 289 16.66 13.87 8.83
C VAL A 289 17.42 15.19 8.85
N PHE A 290 17.29 16.01 7.80
CA PHE A 290 17.88 17.34 7.73
C PHE A 290 17.40 18.24 8.87
N ALA A 291 16.08 18.33 9.04
CA ALA A 291 15.45 19.21 10.02
C ALA A 291 15.82 18.81 11.47
N SER A 292 15.91 17.50 11.72
CA SER A 292 16.06 16.94 13.06
C SER A 292 17.52 16.84 13.52
N LEU A 293 18.43 16.44 12.63
CA LEU A 293 19.79 16.01 13.03
C LEU A 293 20.90 16.98 12.61
N LEU A 294 20.67 17.88 11.65
CA LEU A 294 21.73 18.75 11.16
C LEU A 294 22.10 19.83 12.20
N PRO A 295 23.40 20.10 12.45
CA PRO A 295 23.83 21.16 13.35
C PRO A 295 23.23 22.53 13.00
N LYS A 296 22.72 23.25 14.01
CA LYS A 296 22.05 24.55 13.83
C LYS A 296 22.89 25.59 13.09
N LYS A 297 24.22 25.55 13.25
CA LYS A 297 25.14 26.45 12.51
C LYS A 297 25.11 26.21 11.00
N ILE A 298 25.03 24.95 10.58
CA ILE A 298 24.99 24.58 9.17
C ILE A 298 23.58 24.79 8.61
N GLN A 299 22.53 24.50 9.39
CA GLN A 299 21.16 24.89 9.05
C GLN A 299 21.08 26.41 8.81
N ALA A 300 21.57 27.23 9.75
CA ALA A 300 21.59 28.69 9.62
C ALA A 300 22.39 29.15 8.39
N ALA A 301 23.50 28.48 8.07
CA ALA A 301 24.28 28.81 6.88
C ALA A 301 23.53 28.50 5.58
N ILE A 302 22.76 27.39 5.54
CA ILE A 302 21.88 27.05 4.41
C ILE A 302 20.73 28.06 4.30
N TYR A 303 20.10 28.43 5.42
CA TYR A 303 19.05 29.47 5.44
C TYR A 303 19.57 30.86 5.03
N SER A 304 20.85 31.14 5.26
CA SER A 304 21.48 32.40 4.86
C SER A 304 21.86 32.45 3.38
N LEU A 305 21.69 31.36 2.63
CA LEU A 305 21.95 31.36 1.20
C LEU A 305 20.91 32.22 0.48
N GLU A 306 21.38 33.26 -0.19
CA GLU A 306 20.54 34.12 -1.02
C GLU A 306 19.96 33.31 -2.19
N ALA A 307 18.66 33.46 -2.43
CA ALA A 307 17.98 32.82 -3.54
C ALA A 307 18.64 33.15 -4.89
N VAL A 308 18.80 32.15 -5.75
CA VAL A 308 19.40 32.35 -7.07
C VAL A 308 18.33 32.88 -8.01
N LYS A 309 18.62 34.00 -8.67
CA LYS A 309 17.76 34.56 -9.73
C LYS A 309 17.95 33.76 -11.00
N VAL A 310 16.89 33.14 -11.49
CA VAL A 310 16.88 32.41 -12.77
C VAL A 310 15.89 33.11 -13.69
N ARG A 311 16.31 33.39 -14.92
CA ARG A 311 15.43 33.98 -15.93
C ARG A 311 14.53 32.90 -16.50
N TYR A 312 13.25 32.94 -16.15
CA TYR A 312 12.25 32.06 -16.73
C TYR A 312 11.53 32.75 -17.88
N THR A 313 11.74 32.26 -19.09
CA THR A 313 10.92 32.68 -20.23
C THR A 313 9.55 32.00 -20.16
N ARG A 314 8.49 32.75 -20.47
CA ARG A 314 7.10 32.24 -20.46
C ARG A 314 6.93 31.00 -21.33
N ALA A 315 7.56 30.97 -22.50
CA ALA A 315 7.51 29.84 -23.43
C ALA A 315 8.14 28.57 -22.84
N LYS A 316 9.28 28.70 -22.14
CA LYS A 316 9.95 27.58 -21.47
C LYS A 316 9.07 27.02 -20.34
N SER A 317 8.49 27.89 -19.52
CA SER A 317 7.59 27.49 -18.43
C SER A 317 6.36 26.71 -18.94
N GLN A 318 5.76 27.18 -20.03
CA GLN A 318 4.62 26.48 -20.66
C GLN A 318 5.00 25.13 -21.25
N LEU A 319 6.16 25.05 -21.93
CA LEU A 319 6.66 23.78 -22.47
C LEU A 319 6.98 22.79 -21.35
N GLU A 320 7.67 23.23 -20.30
CA GLU A 320 7.99 22.42 -19.12
C GLU A 320 6.72 21.88 -18.46
N ALA A 321 5.74 22.73 -18.18
CA ALA A 321 4.47 22.32 -17.58
C ALA A 321 3.72 21.30 -18.46
N THR A 322 3.73 21.52 -19.78
CA THR A 322 3.08 20.61 -20.74
C THR A 322 3.79 19.25 -20.78
N LEU A 323 5.12 19.23 -20.82
CA LEU A 323 5.92 18.00 -20.81
C LEU A 323 5.75 17.24 -19.50
N ILE A 324 5.75 17.93 -18.35
CA ILE A 324 5.49 17.31 -17.05
C ILE A 324 4.09 16.70 -17.02
N PHE A 325 3.07 17.43 -17.50
CA PHE A 325 1.70 16.92 -17.55
C PHE A 325 1.59 15.66 -18.41
N ILE A 326 2.14 15.67 -19.63
CA ILE A 326 2.16 14.50 -20.52
C ILE A 326 2.92 13.34 -19.86
N GLY A 327 4.06 13.63 -19.22
CA GLY A 327 4.86 12.64 -18.50
C GLY A 327 4.08 11.99 -17.35
N VAL A 328 3.40 12.78 -16.51
CA VAL A 328 2.55 12.28 -15.41
C VAL A 328 1.47 11.37 -15.95
N VAL A 329 0.76 11.79 -17.00
CA VAL A 329 -0.31 11.00 -17.62
C VAL A 329 0.25 9.69 -18.17
N ALA A 330 1.35 9.74 -18.94
CA ALA A 330 1.96 8.55 -19.52
C ALA A 330 2.47 7.56 -18.47
N VAL A 331 3.19 8.06 -17.46
CA VAL A 331 3.76 7.24 -16.36
C VAL A 331 2.65 6.67 -15.45
N THR A 332 1.50 7.33 -15.35
CA THR A 332 0.35 6.80 -14.60
C THR A 332 -0.43 5.77 -15.41
N LEU A 333 -0.66 6.01 -16.69
CA LEU A 333 -1.45 5.10 -17.54
C LEU A 333 -0.67 3.82 -17.90
N ALA A 334 0.62 3.91 -18.14
CA ALA A 334 1.46 2.76 -18.49
C ALA A 334 1.33 1.57 -17.50
N PRO A 335 1.54 1.73 -16.17
CA PRO A 335 1.40 0.62 -15.22
C PRO A 335 -0.04 0.11 -15.08
N ILE A 336 -1.06 0.96 -15.32
CA ILE A 336 -2.46 0.51 -15.33
C ILE A 336 -2.64 -0.54 -16.45
N PHE A 337 -2.16 -0.25 -17.65
CA PHE A 337 -2.28 -1.19 -18.78
C PHE A 337 -1.33 -2.38 -18.68
N LEU A 338 -0.09 -2.15 -18.22
CA LEU A 338 0.95 -3.18 -18.20
C LEU A 338 0.89 -4.11 -16.99
N TRP A 339 0.40 -3.64 -15.84
CA TRP A 339 0.42 -4.41 -14.59
C TRP A 339 -0.97 -4.59 -13.97
N VAL A 340 -1.78 -3.53 -13.88
CA VAL A 340 -3.09 -3.62 -13.22
C VAL A 340 -4.10 -4.43 -14.05
N MET A 341 -4.11 -4.32 -15.37
CA MET A 341 -4.99 -5.17 -16.19
C MET A 341 -4.65 -6.67 -16.07
N PRO A 342 -3.38 -7.10 -16.23
CA PRO A 342 -3.01 -8.49 -15.95
C PRO A 342 -3.35 -8.96 -14.54
N LEU A 343 -3.22 -8.08 -13.54
CA LEU A 343 -3.65 -8.39 -12.17
C LEU A 343 -5.13 -8.76 -12.10
N VAL A 344 -5.99 -7.98 -12.77
CA VAL A 344 -7.43 -8.22 -12.81
C VAL A 344 -7.76 -9.57 -13.44
N ASP A 345 -7.11 -9.89 -14.55
CA ASP A 345 -7.29 -11.18 -15.24
C ASP A 345 -6.84 -12.35 -14.33
N ASN A 346 -5.70 -12.19 -13.65
CA ASN A 346 -5.19 -13.18 -12.71
C ASN A 346 -6.12 -13.36 -11.50
N MET A 347 -6.70 -12.29 -10.95
CA MET A 347 -7.68 -12.36 -9.87
C MET A 347 -8.96 -13.08 -10.29
N GLN A 348 -9.45 -12.82 -11.50
CA GLN A 348 -10.59 -13.56 -12.06
C GLN A 348 -10.26 -15.04 -12.22
N GLN A 349 -9.05 -15.35 -12.70
CA GLN A 349 -8.60 -16.73 -12.84
C GLN A 349 -8.54 -17.44 -11.50
N VAL A 350 -7.94 -16.83 -10.47
CA VAL A 350 -7.93 -17.37 -9.10
C VAL A 350 -9.35 -17.63 -8.61
N LYS A 351 -10.27 -16.66 -8.77
CA LYS A 351 -11.68 -16.85 -8.40
C LYS A 351 -12.32 -18.01 -9.15
N SER A 352 -12.04 -18.15 -10.45
CA SER A 352 -12.55 -19.26 -11.26
C SER A 352 -12.03 -20.61 -10.78
N GLU A 353 -10.74 -20.72 -10.46
CA GLU A 353 -10.15 -21.95 -9.94
C GLU A 353 -10.78 -22.31 -8.60
N PHE A 354 -11.06 -21.33 -7.74
CA PHE A 354 -11.74 -21.58 -6.46
C PHE A 354 -13.22 -21.96 -6.62
N CYS A 355 -13.97 -21.26 -7.47
CA CYS A 355 -15.44 -21.23 -7.38
C CYS A 355 -16.18 -21.61 -8.66
N TYR A 356 -15.53 -21.79 -9.80
CA TYR A 356 -16.23 -22.17 -11.04
C TYR A 356 -16.83 -23.58 -10.94
N GLY A 357 -17.91 -23.86 -11.68
CA GLY A 357 -18.51 -25.21 -11.75
C GLY A 357 -19.25 -25.66 -10.48
N ALA A 358 -19.41 -26.98 -10.33
CA ALA A 358 -20.15 -27.53 -9.20
C ALA A 358 -19.38 -27.34 -7.88
N GLN A 359 -20.01 -26.70 -6.90
CA GLN A 359 -19.46 -26.53 -5.55
C GLN A 359 -20.09 -27.49 -4.54
N ASN A 360 -21.32 -27.95 -4.83
CA ASN A 360 -22.20 -28.62 -3.87
C ASN A 360 -22.02 -30.14 -3.91
N PHE A 361 -20.79 -30.61 -3.72
CA PHE A 361 -20.50 -32.02 -3.53
C PHE A 361 -19.27 -32.21 -2.64
N VAL A 362 -19.18 -33.39 -2.05
CA VAL A 362 -17.98 -33.88 -1.34
C VAL A 362 -17.57 -35.24 -1.87
N VAL A 363 -16.31 -35.58 -1.68
CA VAL A 363 -15.67 -36.82 -2.07
C VAL A 363 -15.05 -37.45 -0.83
N ALA A 364 -15.23 -38.75 -0.67
CA ALA A 364 -14.61 -39.54 0.38
C ALA A 364 -13.91 -40.74 -0.24
N TYR A 365 -12.69 -41.03 0.22
CA TYR A 365 -12.00 -42.27 -0.10
C TYR A 365 -12.27 -43.30 1.00
N ASN A 366 -12.92 -44.40 0.65
CA ASN A 366 -13.09 -45.51 1.57
C ASN A 366 -11.88 -46.44 1.44
N GLN A 367 -11.06 -46.50 2.50
CA GLN A 367 -9.84 -47.29 2.52
C GLN A 367 -10.11 -48.81 2.53
N ASP A 368 -11.24 -49.26 3.07
CA ASP A 368 -11.57 -50.69 3.14
C ASP A 368 -12.02 -51.22 1.76
N SER A 369 -12.81 -50.43 1.04
CA SER A 369 -13.29 -50.81 -0.30
C SER A 369 -12.36 -50.35 -1.43
N GLN A 370 -11.36 -49.52 -1.15
CA GLN A 370 -10.50 -48.86 -2.15
C GLN A 370 -11.33 -48.13 -3.23
N THR A 371 -12.46 -47.54 -2.83
CA THR A 371 -13.35 -46.81 -3.73
C THR A 371 -13.52 -45.36 -3.29
N THR A 372 -13.55 -44.48 -4.29
CA THR A 372 -13.86 -43.06 -4.11
C THR A 372 -15.35 -42.85 -4.33
N VAL A 373 -16.04 -42.31 -3.33
CA VAL A 373 -17.48 -42.02 -3.39
C VAL A 373 -17.71 -40.51 -3.38
N GLY A 374 -18.45 -40.02 -4.35
CA GLY A 374 -18.94 -38.64 -4.39
C GLY A 374 -20.37 -38.55 -3.85
N LEU A 375 -20.64 -37.55 -3.02
CA LEU A 375 -21.97 -37.26 -2.48
C LEU A 375 -22.34 -35.80 -2.77
N ALA A 376 -23.51 -35.57 -3.35
CA ALA A 376 -24.06 -34.23 -3.50
C ALA A 376 -24.38 -33.62 -2.11
N THR A 377 -24.03 -32.36 -1.93
CA THR A 377 -24.33 -31.60 -0.70
C THR A 377 -25.42 -30.57 -0.96
N PRO A 378 -26.16 -30.12 0.07
CA PRO A 378 -27.00 -28.94 -0.07
C PRO A 378 -26.15 -27.71 -0.44
N SER A 379 -26.73 -26.78 -1.20
CA SER A 379 -26.09 -25.49 -1.49
C SER A 379 -26.06 -24.60 -0.25
N PHE A 380 -25.01 -23.81 -0.10
CA PHE A 380 -24.91 -22.85 0.99
C PHE A 380 -25.99 -21.76 0.92
N ALA A 381 -26.30 -21.24 -0.28
CA ALA A 381 -27.28 -20.17 -0.49
C ALA A 381 -28.69 -20.50 0.05
N VAL A 382 -29.16 -21.74 -0.15
CA VAL A 382 -30.48 -22.21 0.33
C VAL A 382 -30.61 -22.15 1.86
N ARG A 383 -29.49 -22.07 2.59
CA ARG A 383 -29.49 -22.01 4.06
C ARG A 383 -29.92 -20.65 4.62
N TYR A 384 -29.76 -19.58 3.82
CA TYR A 384 -30.05 -18.21 4.27
C TYR A 384 -31.52 -17.81 4.17
N GLU A 385 -32.41 -18.61 3.55
CA GLU A 385 -33.85 -18.30 3.55
C GLU A 385 -34.45 -18.23 4.98
N ASN A 386 -33.83 -18.90 5.96
CA ASN A 386 -34.22 -18.81 7.38
C ASN A 386 -33.14 -18.14 8.27
N GLY A 387 -32.09 -17.57 7.67
CA GLY A 387 -31.06 -16.77 8.35
C GLY A 387 -30.15 -17.47 9.38
N LEU A 388 -30.28 -18.79 9.60
CA LEU A 388 -29.55 -19.51 10.66
C LEU A 388 -29.10 -20.90 10.20
N SER A 389 -27.82 -21.21 10.38
CA SER A 389 -27.21 -22.54 10.23
C SER A 389 -27.76 -23.56 11.24
N LEU A 390 -27.66 -24.88 10.99
CA LEU A 390 -28.11 -25.89 11.98
C LEU A 390 -27.36 -25.78 13.30
N SER A 391 -26.06 -25.43 13.25
CA SER A 391 -25.27 -25.15 14.44
C SER A 391 -25.77 -23.92 15.16
N GLU A 392 -26.07 -22.82 14.46
CA GLU A 392 -26.65 -21.62 15.08
C GLU A 392 -28.04 -21.90 15.62
N ARG A 393 -28.90 -22.68 14.95
CA ARG A 393 -30.20 -23.09 15.49
C ARG A 393 -30.04 -23.97 16.74
N ALA A 394 -29.09 -24.90 16.73
CA ALA A 394 -28.80 -25.73 17.88
C ALA A 394 -28.29 -24.88 19.05
N VAL A 395 -27.34 -23.97 18.81
CA VAL A 395 -26.83 -23.02 19.82
C VAL A 395 -27.96 -22.10 20.30
N LEU A 396 -28.75 -21.53 19.39
CA LEU A 396 -29.88 -20.66 19.72
C LEU A 396 -30.91 -21.37 20.59
N GLY A 397 -31.20 -22.64 20.27
CA GLY A 397 -32.06 -23.50 21.10
C GLY A 397 -31.53 -23.76 22.50
N HIS A 398 -30.21 -23.65 22.72
CA HIS A 398 -29.58 -23.76 24.05
C HIS A 398 -29.35 -22.40 24.72
N THR A 399 -29.30 -21.30 23.96
CA THR A 399 -29.14 -19.95 24.52
C THR A 399 -30.44 -19.31 24.97
N VAL A 400 -31.62 -19.91 24.71
CA VAL A 400 -32.90 -19.39 25.22
C VAL A 400 -32.81 -19.30 26.75
N PRO A 401 -32.69 -18.10 27.34
CA PRO A 401 -32.87 -17.95 28.76
C PRO A 401 -34.38 -18.02 28.95
N THR A 402 -34.86 -19.05 29.61
CA THR A 402 -36.22 -19.05 30.14
C THR A 402 -36.34 -17.87 31.10
N ALA A 403 -36.82 -16.72 30.60
CA ALA A 403 -37.29 -15.61 31.43
C ALA A 403 -38.53 -16.00 32.28
N GLU A 404 -38.99 -17.24 32.15
CA GLU A 404 -40.03 -17.87 32.96
C GLU A 404 -39.55 -19.06 33.81
N THR A 405 -38.25 -19.24 34.05
CA THR A 405 -37.83 -19.98 35.26
C THR A 405 -37.92 -19.06 36.47
N THR A 406 -39.15 -18.61 36.75
CA THR A 406 -39.57 -18.33 38.12
C THR A 406 -39.43 -19.66 38.85
N PHE A 407 -38.48 -19.72 39.77
CA PHE A 407 -38.23 -20.86 40.64
C PHE A 407 -39.44 -21.05 41.56
N VAL A 408 -40.50 -21.70 41.07
CA VAL A 408 -41.56 -22.25 41.91
C VAL A 408 -41.20 -23.71 42.13
N GLY A 409 -41.11 -24.08 43.42
CA GLY A 409 -40.46 -25.27 43.94
C GLY A 409 -40.93 -26.64 43.40
N PRO A 410 -40.28 -27.71 43.89
CA PRO A 410 -40.37 -29.04 43.28
C PRO A 410 -41.69 -29.75 43.63
N PRO A 411 -42.18 -30.63 42.74
CA PRO A 411 -42.80 -31.88 43.15
C PRO A 411 -41.97 -33.10 42.68
N PRO A 412 -42.20 -34.27 43.31
CA PRO A 412 -41.16 -35.29 43.51
C PRO A 412 -41.11 -36.37 42.42
N ASP A 413 -40.01 -37.11 42.45
CA ASP A 413 -39.83 -38.48 41.96
C ASP A 413 -39.79 -38.73 40.43
N PHE A 414 -38.62 -38.48 39.83
CA PHE A 414 -38.10 -39.35 38.76
C PHE A 414 -36.62 -39.67 39.00
N PRO A 415 -36.19 -40.94 38.94
CA PRO A 415 -34.81 -41.32 39.17
C PRO A 415 -33.98 -41.10 37.90
N VAL A 416 -33.31 -39.96 37.81
CA VAL A 416 -32.27 -39.72 36.80
C VAL A 416 -30.92 -40.17 37.38
N LEU A 417 -30.42 -41.30 36.87
CA LEU A 417 -29.11 -41.85 37.19
C LEU A 417 -28.03 -41.10 36.38
N ILE A 418 -27.61 -39.91 36.83
CA ILE A 418 -26.38 -39.27 36.35
C ILE A 418 -25.29 -39.53 37.41
N ARG A 419 -24.38 -40.46 37.09
CA ARG A 419 -23.10 -40.60 37.80
C ARG A 419 -22.20 -39.44 37.40
N CYS A 420 -22.14 -38.39 38.22
CA CYS A 420 -20.98 -37.51 38.27
C CYS A 420 -19.92 -38.14 39.17
N PHE A 421 -18.77 -38.47 38.59
CA PHE A 421 -17.55 -38.77 39.32
C PHE A 421 -16.97 -37.46 39.86
N GLY A 422 -16.98 -37.30 41.19
CA GLY A 422 -16.29 -36.21 41.87
C GLY A 422 -15.58 -36.77 43.10
N THR A 423 -14.26 -36.83 43.06
CA THR A 423 -13.39 -36.81 44.24
C THR A 423 -11.96 -36.49 43.80
N LEU A 424 -11.28 -35.72 44.66
CA LEU A 424 -10.00 -35.00 44.49
C LEU A 424 -10.19 -33.59 43.91
N GLY A 425 -9.98 -32.52 44.65
CA GLY A 425 -9.40 -32.35 45.97
C GLY A 425 -8.90 -30.91 46.02
N ARG A 426 -9.48 -30.11 46.93
CA ARG A 426 -9.07 -28.73 47.19
C ARG A 426 -7.83 -28.79 48.06
N GLU A 427 -6.73 -28.19 47.61
CA GLU A 427 -5.68 -27.59 48.44
C GLU A 427 -4.86 -26.65 47.53
N CYS A 428 -4.24 -25.64 48.13
CA CYS A 428 -3.46 -24.54 47.52
C CYS A 428 -4.26 -23.37 46.91
N PHE A 429 -4.72 -22.45 47.77
CA PHE A 429 -4.59 -21.00 47.51
C PHE A 429 -4.63 -20.21 48.82
N ARG A 430 -3.47 -20.10 49.48
CA ARG A 430 -3.17 -19.12 50.52
C ARG A 430 -1.68 -19.17 50.86
N GLU A 431 -0.87 -18.36 50.19
CA GLU A 431 0.26 -17.65 50.78
C GLU A 431 0.94 -16.77 49.72
N ILE A 432 1.69 -15.78 50.21
CA ILE A 432 2.59 -14.86 49.50
C ILE A 432 1.94 -13.50 49.12
N GLU A 433 1.63 -12.73 50.16
CA GLU A 433 1.99 -11.31 50.21
C GLU A 433 3.33 -11.17 50.95
N GLY A 434 4.27 -10.45 50.35
CA GLY A 434 5.37 -9.80 51.07
C GLY A 434 6.70 -10.55 51.11
N THR A 435 7.64 -10.14 50.25
CA THR A 435 9.00 -9.72 50.68
C THR A 435 9.75 -9.15 49.48
N GLY A 436 10.33 -7.96 49.69
CA GLY A 436 11.16 -7.27 48.72
C GLY A 436 12.64 -7.63 48.81
N LEU A 437 13.39 -6.93 47.95
CA LEU A 437 14.85 -6.84 47.81
C LEU A 437 15.60 -8.02 47.17
N GLY A 438 16.28 -7.71 46.07
CA GLY A 438 17.40 -8.52 45.59
C GLY A 438 17.89 -8.19 44.18
N ARG A 439 18.78 -7.21 44.05
CA ARG A 439 19.69 -7.04 42.88
C ARG A 439 20.32 -8.40 42.50
N HIS A 440 20.41 -8.73 41.21
CA HIS A 440 21.69 -8.93 40.49
C HIS A 440 21.51 -9.46 39.05
N ARG A 441 22.25 -8.81 38.14
CA ARG A 441 22.89 -9.31 36.89
C ARG A 441 22.10 -10.22 35.95
N ALA A 442 21.78 -9.64 34.79
CA ALA A 442 21.53 -10.36 33.54
C ALA A 442 22.81 -11.01 33.00
N SER A 443 22.72 -12.31 32.74
CA SER A 443 23.66 -13.08 31.92
C SER A 443 22.92 -14.28 31.32
N ALA A 444 22.86 -14.28 29.98
CA ALA A 444 22.78 -15.44 29.10
C ALA A 444 21.50 -16.30 29.08
N VAL A 445 21.44 -17.14 28.03
CA VAL A 445 20.40 -18.12 27.62
C VAL A 445 19.46 -17.52 26.53
N SER A 446 19.27 -18.10 25.34
CA SER A 446 19.60 -19.44 24.81
C SER A 446 19.58 -19.44 23.26
N PRO A 447 20.16 -20.47 22.61
CA PRO A 447 20.20 -20.65 21.17
C PRO A 447 18.95 -21.40 20.67
N ALA A 448 18.08 -20.72 19.92
CA ALA A 448 16.91 -21.33 19.28
C ALA A 448 16.76 -20.91 17.81
N LEU A 449 17.87 -20.57 17.15
CA LEU A 449 17.88 -20.05 15.76
C LEU A 449 19.03 -20.67 14.96
N LYS A 450 19.15 -22.02 15.03
CA LYS A 450 20.17 -22.77 14.30
C LYS A 450 19.67 -24.08 13.67
N GLN A 451 18.38 -24.16 13.31
CA GLN A 451 17.79 -25.38 12.73
C GLN A 451 16.86 -25.16 11.51
N LEU A 452 17.03 -24.07 10.74
CA LEU A 452 16.30 -23.90 9.47
C LEU A 452 17.18 -23.48 8.28
N ALA A 453 18.51 -23.68 8.37
CA ALA A 453 19.45 -23.27 7.32
C ALA A 453 20.37 -24.40 6.84
N GLU A 454 19.85 -25.62 6.69
CA GLU A 454 20.55 -26.71 6.02
C GLU A 454 19.54 -27.62 5.34
N GLY A 455 19.42 -27.51 4.00
CA GLY A 455 18.58 -28.40 3.23
C GLY A 455 18.42 -28.01 1.77
N SER A 456 19.41 -28.38 0.94
CA SER A 456 19.27 -28.99 -0.40
C SER A 456 20.30 -28.46 -1.40
N ARG A 457 21.37 -29.24 -1.59
CA ARG A 457 22.15 -29.29 -2.84
C ARG A 457 21.55 -30.37 -3.73
N PRO A 458 21.47 -30.17 -5.05
CA PRO A 458 21.27 -31.26 -6.00
C PRO A 458 22.62 -31.68 -6.61
N ASP A 459 22.96 -32.97 -6.49
CA ASP A 459 23.94 -33.65 -7.33
C ASP A 459 23.26 -34.85 -8.01
N ASP A 460 23.46 -34.94 -9.33
CA ASP A 460 23.57 -36.11 -10.21
C ASP A 460 22.67 -37.37 -10.02
N VAL A 461 21.79 -37.62 -11.01
CA VAL A 461 21.69 -38.84 -11.86
C VAL A 461 20.93 -38.51 -13.15
#